data_AF-A0A933J6S1-F1
#
_entry.id   AF-A0A933J6S1-F1
#
_cell.length_a   1.000
_cell.length_b   1.000
_cell.length_c   1.000
_cell.angle_alpha   90.00
_cell.angle_beta   90.00
_cell.angle_gamma   90.00
#
_symmetry.space_group_name_H-M   'P 1'
#
loop_
_entity.id
_entity.type
_entity.pdbx_description
1 polymer ?
#
loop_
_entity_poly.entity_id
_entity_poly.type
_entity_poly.pdbx_seq_one_letter_code
_entity_poly.pdbx_strand_id
1 'polypeptide(L)'
;MPVEDVRKEVEQKSGLPFKELSGRSRGREISKARALYCYLAKEKAGARGTELMKELRMSSGGISRLVIRGEEINAGDGKQVRK
;
A
#
# COMPACT_ATOMS: atom_id res chain seq x y z
N MET A 1 0.30 12.75 -8.61
CA MET A 1 1.47 11.90 -8.91
C MET A 1 1.00 10.69 -9.70
N PRO A 2 1.73 10.24 -10.73
CA PRO A 2 1.40 9.00 -11.45
C PRO A 2 1.39 7.77 -10.53
N VAL A 3 0.53 6.79 -10.82
CA VAL A 3 0.44 5.52 -10.04
C VAL A 3 1.78 4.76 -10.04
N GLU A 4 2.55 4.85 -11.13
CA GLU A 4 3.84 4.20 -11.27
C GLU A 4 4.87 4.71 -10.26
N ASP A 5 4.87 6.00 -9.99
CA ASP A 5 5.75 6.58 -8.97
C ASP A 5 5.31 6.13 -7.56
N VAL A 6 4.00 5.92 -7.35
CA VAL A 6 3.49 5.44 -6.05
C VAL A 6 3.96 4.02 -5.80
N ARG A 7 3.97 3.17 -6.83
CA ARG A 7 4.53 1.82 -6.73
C ARG A 7 6.00 1.87 -6.33
N LYS A 8 6.82 2.69 -7.00
CA LYS A 8 8.24 2.86 -6.65
C LYS A 8 8.44 3.36 -5.22
N GLU A 9 7.65 4.34 -4.78
CA GLU A 9 7.72 4.87 -3.41
C GLU A 9 7.40 3.78 -2.38
N VAL A 10 6.40 2.94 -2.65
CA VAL A 10 6.06 1.81 -1.78
C VAL A 10 7.16 0.76 -1.76
N GLU A 11 7.74 0.42 -2.92
CA GLU A 11 8.87 -0.52 -2.99
C GLU A 11 10.06 0.00 -2.18
N GLN A 12 10.37 1.30 -2.26
CA GLN A 12 11.43 1.92 -1.47
C GLN A 12 11.14 1.93 0.04
N LYS A 13 9.89 2.25 0.44
CA LYS A 13 9.49 2.31 1.85
C LYS A 13 9.35 0.94 2.50
N SER A 14 8.87 -0.05 1.73
CA SER A 14 8.56 -1.39 2.25
C SER A 14 9.66 -2.42 2.02
N GLY A 15 10.60 -2.16 1.10
CA GLY A 15 11.60 -3.13 0.67
C GLY A 15 11.03 -4.32 -0.12
N LEU A 16 9.73 -4.31 -0.44
CA LEU A 16 9.03 -5.39 -1.11
C LEU A 16 8.68 -4.98 -2.55
N PRO A 17 8.95 -5.84 -3.55
CA PRO A 17 8.58 -5.54 -4.92
C PRO A 17 7.06 -5.58 -5.11
N PHE A 18 6.52 -4.73 -5.98
CA PHE A 18 5.08 -4.56 -6.16
C PHE A 18 4.34 -5.88 -6.49
N LYS A 19 4.99 -6.79 -7.23
CA LYS A 19 4.44 -8.11 -7.55
C LYS A 19 4.00 -8.91 -6.30
N GLU A 20 4.72 -8.77 -5.20
CA GLU A 20 4.43 -9.47 -3.93
C GLU A 20 3.15 -8.93 -3.28
N LEU A 21 2.85 -7.65 -3.49
CA LEU A 21 1.64 -7.02 -2.98
C LEU A 21 0.38 -7.61 -3.62
N SER A 22 0.45 -8.11 -4.85
CA SER A 22 -0.69 -8.76 -5.53
C SER A 22 -0.87 -10.25 -5.18
N GLY A 23 0.07 -10.83 -4.44
CA GLY A 23 0.08 -12.26 -4.10
C GLY A 23 -0.94 -12.67 -3.02
N ARG A 24 -1.02 -13.96 -2.68
CA ARG A 24 -1.90 -14.46 -1.59
C ARG A 24 -1.25 -14.40 -0.20
N SER A 25 0.00 -13.99 -0.10
CA SER A 25 0.72 -13.98 1.18
C SER A 25 0.10 -12.98 2.16
N ARG A 26 0.04 -13.39 3.44
CA ARG A 26 -0.53 -12.63 4.56
C ARG A 26 0.53 -12.19 5.57
N GLY A 27 1.81 -12.24 5.17
CA GLY A 27 2.92 -11.78 6.00
C GLY A 27 2.70 -10.34 6.50
N ARG A 28 3.18 -10.06 7.72
CA ARG A 28 3.01 -8.75 8.37
C ARG A 28 3.56 -7.61 7.50
N GLU A 29 4.70 -7.83 6.86
CA GLU A 29 5.36 -6.87 5.97
C GLU A 29 4.56 -6.62 4.70
N ILE A 30 4.05 -7.67 4.06
CA ILE A 30 3.20 -7.54 2.86
C ILE A 30 1.90 -6.82 3.17
N SER A 31 1.30 -7.10 4.34
CA SER A 31 0.10 -6.40 4.80
C SER A 31 0.38 -4.91 5.05
N LYS A 32 1.54 -4.58 5.64
CA LYS A 32 1.99 -3.19 5.83
C LYS A 32 2.20 -2.48 4.49
N ALA A 33 2.89 -3.12 3.54
CA ALA A 33 3.14 -2.59 2.20
C ALA A 33 1.85 -2.33 1.42
N ARG A 34 0.88 -3.26 1.46
CA ARG A 34 -0.45 -3.06 0.88
C ARG A 34 -1.19 -1.87 1.46
N ALA A 35 -1.08 -1.68 2.77
CA ALA A 35 -1.73 -0.56 3.46
C ALA A 35 -1.15 0.78 2.97
N LEU A 36 0.19 0.88 2.98
CA LEU A 36 0.93 2.02 2.44
C LEU A 36 0.56 2.31 0.98
N TYR A 37 0.51 1.28 0.12
CA TYR A 37 0.12 1.44 -1.28
C TYR A 37 -1.31 1.97 -1.42
N CYS A 38 -2.28 1.37 -0.72
CA CYS A 38 -3.67 1.80 -0.82
C CYS A 38 -3.84 3.27 -0.41
N TYR A 39 -3.20 3.68 0.69
CA TYR A 39 -3.22 5.05 1.17
C TYR A 39 -2.56 6.02 0.17
N LEU A 40 -1.32 5.75 -0.24
CA LEU A 40 -0.58 6.64 -1.15
C LEU A 40 -1.22 6.70 -2.54
N ALA A 41 -1.74 5.59 -3.05
CA ALA A 41 -2.40 5.57 -4.35
C ALA A 41 -3.70 6.39 -4.32
N LYS A 42 -4.45 6.32 -3.21
CA LYS A 42 -5.66 7.13 -3.04
C LYS A 42 -5.31 8.62 -2.86
N GLU A 43 -4.35 8.94 -2.00
CA GLU A 43 -4.06 10.32 -1.59
C GLU A 43 -3.19 11.08 -2.59
N LYS A 44 -2.13 10.44 -3.13
CA LYS A 44 -1.19 11.09 -4.05
C LYS A 44 -1.52 10.88 -5.53
N ALA A 45 -2.13 9.76 -5.88
CA ALA A 45 -2.47 9.42 -7.26
C ALA A 45 -3.97 9.53 -7.57
N GLY A 46 -4.83 9.82 -6.58
CA GLY A 46 -6.26 9.96 -6.79
C GLY A 46 -6.96 8.66 -7.21
N ALA A 47 -6.35 7.50 -6.93
CA ALA A 47 -6.86 6.20 -7.34
C ALA A 47 -8.21 5.90 -6.68
N ARG A 48 -9.14 5.34 -7.46
CA ARG A 48 -10.43 4.89 -6.95
C ARG A 48 -10.31 3.55 -6.25
N GLY A 49 -11.16 3.33 -5.25
CA GLY A 49 -11.20 2.05 -4.54
C GLY A 49 -11.41 0.85 -5.47
N THR A 50 -12.20 1.01 -6.54
CA THR A 50 -12.43 -0.04 -7.55
C THR A 50 -11.19 -0.40 -8.37
N GLU A 51 -10.30 0.56 -8.60
CA GLU A 51 -9.01 0.32 -9.29
C GLU A 51 -8.08 -0.49 -8.38
N LEU A 52 -7.97 -0.08 -7.12
CA LEU A 52 -7.19 -0.80 -6.10
C LEU A 52 -7.70 -2.22 -5.86
N MET A 53 -9.02 -2.41 -5.86
CA MET A 53 -9.64 -3.74 -5.75
C MET A 53 -9.23 -4.65 -6.90
N LYS A 54 -9.26 -4.16 -8.14
CA LYS A 54 -8.85 -4.93 -9.33
C LYS A 54 -7.37 -5.26 -9.29
N GLU A 55 -6.55 -4.28 -8.93
CA GLU A 55 -5.10 -4.41 -8.94
C GLU A 55 -4.57 -5.35 -7.85
N LEU A 56 -5.07 -5.21 -6.62
CA LEU A 56 -4.66 -6.05 -5.49
C LEU A 56 -5.49 -7.32 -5.36
N ARG A 57 -6.54 -7.50 -6.17
CA ARG A 57 -7.50 -8.60 -6.10
C ARG A 57 -8.13 -8.74 -4.70
N MET A 58 -8.50 -7.61 -4.10
CA MET A 58 -9.07 -7.53 -2.76
C MET A 58 -10.49 -6.99 -2.77
N SER A 59 -11.26 -7.31 -1.72
CA SER A 59 -12.60 -6.76 -1.52
C SER A 59 -12.56 -5.28 -1.14
N SER A 60 -13.65 -4.57 -1.39
CA SER A 60 -13.81 -3.15 -1.02
C SER A 60 -13.58 -2.90 0.46
N GLY A 61 -14.09 -3.78 1.33
CA GLY A 61 -13.86 -3.73 2.77
C GLY A 61 -12.39 -3.94 3.15
N GLY A 62 -11.67 -4.82 2.42
CA GLY A 62 -10.23 -5.00 2.59
C GLY A 62 -9.43 -3.75 2.21
N ILE A 63 -9.76 -3.15 1.07
CA ILE A 63 -9.12 -1.89 0.62
C ILE A 63 -9.39 -0.76 1.61
N SER A 64 -10.63 -0.58 2.07
CA SER A 64 -10.99 0.49 3.02
C SER A 64 -10.18 0.38 4.32
N ARG A 65 -10.07 -0.83 4.88
CA ARG A 65 -9.23 -1.08 6.07
C ARG A 65 -7.75 -0.82 5.82
N LEU A 66 -7.25 -1.17 4.64
CA LEU A 66 -5.85 -0.94 4.26
C LEU A 66 -5.54 0.55 4.07
N VAL A 67 -6.46 1.34 3.53
CA VAL A 67 -6.31 2.81 3.42
C VAL A 67 -6.15 3.43 4.81
N ILE A 68 -7.07 3.13 5.73
CA ILE A 68 -7.03 3.65 7.11
C ILE A 68 -5.73 3.24 7.79
N ARG A 69 -5.39 1.94 7.72
CA ARG A 69 -4.14 1.44 8.29
C ARG A 69 -2.90 2.06 7.65
N GLY A 70 -2.95 2.35 6.35
CA GLY A 70 -1.86 2.94 5.59
C GLY A 70 -1.58 4.38 6.01
N GLU A 71 -2.63 5.13 6.33
CA GLU A 71 -2.54 6.46 6.91
C GLU A 71 -1.84 6.42 8.29
N GLU A 72 -2.27 5.53 9.18
CA GLU A 72 -1.63 5.34 10.50
C GLU A 72 -0.15 4.95 10.37
N ILE A 73 0.15 4.05 9.44
CA ILE A 73 1.53 3.65 9.14
C ILE A 73 2.31 4.84 8.62
N ASN A 74 1.80 5.60 7.65
CA ASN A 74 2.52 6.74 7.08
C ASN A 74 2.72 7.87 8.10
N ALA A 75 1.75 8.09 9.00
CA ALA A 75 1.84 9.03 10.10
C ALA A 75 2.84 8.57 11.19
N GLY A 76 2.96 7.25 11.42
CA GLY A 76 3.89 6.65 12.37
C GLY A 76 5.29 6.36 11.82
N ASP A 77 5.46 6.20 10.51
CA ASP A 77 6.72 5.82 9.83
C ASP A 77 7.75 6.96 9.74
N GLY A 78 7.51 8.10 10.40
CA GLY A 78 8.58 9.02 10.81
C GLY A 78 9.63 8.35 11.72
N LYS A 79 9.40 7.11 12.16
CA LYS A 79 10.34 6.26 12.90
C LYS A 79 10.29 4.80 12.44
N GLN A 80 10.90 4.46 11.31
CA GLN A 80 11.42 3.10 11.14
C GLN A 80 12.88 3.14 10.67
N VAL A 81 13.75 3.14 11.68
CA VAL A 81 15.19 3.05 11.61
C VAL A 81 15.59 1.68 11.04
N ARG A 82 16.58 1.74 10.15
CA ARG A 82 17.55 0.73 9.71
C ARG A 82 17.61 -0.55 10.56
N LYS A 83 17.75 -1.68 9.86
CA LYS A 83 18.73 -2.69 10.25
C LYS A 83 19.33 -3.35 9.02
#